data_AF-J4GBX1-F1
#
_entry.id   AF-J4GBX1-F1
#
_cell.length_a   1.000
_cell.length_b   1.000
_cell.length_c   1.000
_cell.angle_alpha   90.00
_cell.angle_beta   90.00
_cell.angle_gamma   90.00
#
_symmetry.space_group_name_H-M   'P 1'
#
loop_
_entity.id
_entity.type
_entity.pdbx_description
1 polymer ?
#
loop_
_entity_poly.entity_id
_entity_poly.type
_entity_poly.pdbx_seq_one_letter_code
_entity_poly.pdbx_strand_id
1 'polypeptide(L)'
;MLGPQFATWPENVSDLAHRVDTGRRWVPSPNVDPFPLPSAESKEEPVIPSAQSSSSYEKRKRHGDDDPFKRRRSFRSWLSSFRQSLFGGRRRERDSPQDTCDWPALCGGRHQVTPAEWRAYGYWARPSVNGVIVRNATPPSVPRDLTRREVEAVFRSLTDEHGSPRPENWVPRIEHPSLPPRPALWDTPRQPVHHVPPAELQLNPFLRHRATGRPPILFDLRVHQCLVYLGELPPLAPGEEPLRIPFYSDGPNGSQPATHPPVASVRITALADDTFPVFPWPITVMPHHPALPVLVRDVLNACIANFEERMTREEVDALALDRRPQVFRAYWARVRSMVAGRIPGDDDGLRRIDYLGDRVFFRGLEPAPDGDGFMLFMGAP
;
A
#
# COMPACT_ATOMS: atom_id res chain seq x y z
N MET A 1 33.02 -2.24 -16.47
CA MET A 1 32.52 -1.50 -15.30
C MET A 1 31.14 -0.99 -15.66
N LEU A 2 30.08 -1.59 -15.14
CA LEU A 2 28.72 -1.08 -15.31
C LEU A 2 28.61 0.15 -14.41
N GLY A 3 28.31 1.32 -14.98
CA GLY A 3 28.13 2.55 -14.21
C GLY A 3 27.03 2.36 -13.15
N PRO A 4 26.98 3.23 -12.12
CA PRO A 4 25.92 3.20 -11.13
C PRO A 4 24.59 3.49 -11.84
N GLN A 5 23.90 2.45 -12.30
CA GLN A 5 22.51 2.52 -12.72
C GLN A 5 21.71 2.57 -11.43
N PHE A 6 21.72 3.76 -10.88
CA PHE A 6 21.21 4.08 -9.56
C PHE A 6 19.76 3.65 -9.42
N ALA A 7 19.42 3.25 -8.20
CA ALA A 7 18.05 3.05 -7.77
C ALA A 7 17.25 4.34 -7.99
N THR A 8 16.63 4.48 -9.16
CA THR A 8 15.67 5.56 -9.40
C THR A 8 14.46 5.25 -8.55
N TRP A 9 14.26 6.08 -7.53
CA TRP A 9 13.02 6.20 -6.78
C TRP A 9 11.82 6.04 -7.70
N PRO A 10 10.71 5.42 -7.25
CA PRO A 10 9.47 5.55 -7.99
C PRO A 10 9.19 7.04 -8.17
N GLU A 11 9.14 7.52 -9.41
CA GLU A 11 8.99 8.96 -9.66
C GLU A 11 7.71 9.49 -8.98
N ASN A 12 6.72 8.65 -8.72
CA ASN A 12 5.43 9.00 -8.10
C ASN A 12 5.44 8.99 -6.56
N VAL A 13 6.60 9.03 -5.89
CA VAL A 13 6.67 9.18 -4.42
C VAL A 13 6.15 10.54 -3.99
N SER A 14 5.25 10.52 -3.01
CA SER A 14 4.73 11.72 -2.37
C SER A 14 5.66 12.11 -1.23
N ASP A 15 5.99 13.40 -1.16
CA ASP A 15 6.71 13.99 -0.04
C ASP A 15 5.81 13.99 1.20
N LEU A 16 6.15 13.14 2.17
CA LEU A 16 5.41 13.02 3.43
C LEU A 16 5.58 14.26 4.32
N ALA A 17 6.61 15.09 4.07
CA ALA A 17 6.80 16.36 4.76
C ALA A 17 5.96 17.48 4.14
N HIS A 18 5.32 17.26 2.98
CA HIS A 18 4.45 18.25 2.36
C HIS A 18 3.24 18.51 3.27
N ARG A 19 3.18 19.72 3.82
CA ARG A 19 2.11 20.20 4.71
C ARG A 19 1.27 21.27 4.01
N VAL A 20 -0.03 21.23 4.27
CA VAL A 20 -0.96 22.29 3.89
C VAL A 20 -0.73 23.49 4.80
N ASP A 21 -0.30 24.60 4.21
CA ASP A 21 -0.26 25.92 4.85
C ASP A 21 -1.59 26.63 4.56
N THR A 22 -2.43 26.76 5.58
CA THR A 22 -3.77 27.36 5.48
C THR A 22 -3.75 28.85 5.13
N GLY A 23 -2.61 29.52 5.25
CA GLY A 23 -2.40 30.91 4.84
C GLY A 23 -1.95 31.07 3.38
N ARG A 24 -1.64 29.98 2.67
CA ARG A 24 -1.13 30.01 1.29
C ARG A 24 -2.01 29.21 0.36
N ARG A 25 -2.00 29.56 -0.93
CA ARG A 25 -2.61 28.72 -1.97
C ARG A 25 -1.79 27.45 -2.10
N TRP A 26 -2.45 26.32 -2.32
CA TRP A 26 -1.79 25.06 -2.59
C TRP A 26 -0.94 25.18 -3.84
N VAL A 27 0.29 24.69 -3.74
CA VAL A 27 1.22 24.56 -4.86
C VAL A 27 1.44 23.07 -5.05
N PRO A 28 1.33 22.55 -6.29
CA PRO A 28 1.76 21.19 -6.58
C PRO A 28 3.15 20.98 -6.02
N SER A 29 3.36 19.84 -5.36
CA SER A 29 4.71 19.45 -4.94
C SER A 29 5.62 19.68 -6.14
N PRO A 30 6.71 20.46 -6.00
CA PRO A 30 7.69 20.55 -7.08
C PRO A 30 8.03 19.11 -7.47
N ASN A 31 8.33 18.89 -8.76
CA ASN A 31 8.92 17.62 -9.16
C ASN A 31 10.02 17.34 -8.14
N VAL A 32 9.88 16.23 -7.41
CA VAL A 32 10.90 15.84 -6.45
C VAL A 32 12.11 15.62 -7.33
N ASP A 33 13.03 16.57 -7.34
CA ASP A 33 14.27 16.40 -8.07
C ASP A 33 14.82 15.07 -7.58
N PRO A 34 15.11 14.12 -8.49
CA PRO A 34 15.56 12.80 -8.11
C PRO A 34 16.69 13.02 -7.11
N PHE A 35 16.51 12.49 -5.89
CA PHE A 35 17.38 12.74 -4.75
C PHE A 35 18.82 12.76 -5.26
N PRO A 36 19.55 13.89 -5.20
CA PRO A 36 20.84 13.99 -5.85
C PRO A 36 21.72 12.93 -5.22
N LEU A 37 21.98 11.88 -5.98
CA LEU A 37 22.89 10.85 -5.55
C LEU A 37 24.25 11.52 -5.39
N PRO A 38 24.97 11.25 -4.29
CA PRO A 38 26.28 11.86 -4.08
C PRO A 38 27.10 11.66 -5.35
N SER A 39 27.50 12.77 -5.97
CA SER A 39 28.29 12.77 -7.20
C SER A 39 29.53 11.94 -6.95
N ALA A 40 29.79 10.93 -7.79
CA ALA A 40 30.97 10.05 -7.68
C ALA A 40 32.32 10.78 -7.79
N GLU A 41 32.32 12.11 -7.92
CA GLU A 41 33.48 12.97 -8.13
C GLU A 41 34.03 13.66 -6.87
N SER A 42 33.39 13.53 -5.71
CA SER A 42 34.00 14.03 -4.46
C SER A 42 35.11 13.07 -4.00
N LYS A 43 36.30 13.21 -4.61
CA LYS A 43 37.57 12.70 -4.08
C LYS A 43 37.99 13.50 -2.84
N GLU A 44 37.16 13.53 -1.81
CA GLU A 44 37.66 13.89 -0.49
C GLU A 44 38.28 12.63 0.10
N GLU A 45 39.61 12.63 0.18
CA GLU A 45 40.34 11.58 0.88
C GLU A 45 39.87 11.54 2.34
N PRO A 46 39.47 10.37 2.87
CA PRO A 46 38.97 10.26 4.22
C PRO A 46 40.08 10.60 5.21
N VAL A 47 39.89 11.68 5.97
CA VAL A 47 40.68 11.95 7.17
C VAL A 47 40.32 10.87 8.19
N ILE A 48 41.19 9.87 8.32
CA ILE A 48 41.06 8.76 9.28
C ILE A 48 41.25 9.34 10.70
N PRO A 49 40.21 9.38 11.56
CA PRO A 49 40.43 9.68 12.97
C PRO A 49 41.04 8.45 13.65
N SER A 50 42.16 8.66 14.32
CA SER A 50 42.82 7.69 15.19
C SER A 50 41.83 7.11 16.21
N ALA A 51 41.56 5.80 16.09
CA ALA A 51 40.74 5.05 17.03
C ALA A 51 41.51 4.85 18.34
N GLN A 52 41.06 5.48 19.43
CA GLN A 52 41.39 5.07 20.77
C GLN A 52 40.30 4.13 21.29
N SER A 53 40.72 2.90 21.58
CA SER A 53 39.91 1.89 22.24
C SER A 53 39.80 2.20 23.73
N SER A 54 38.57 2.18 24.25
CA SER A 54 38.35 1.89 25.67
C SER A 54 37.05 1.12 25.83
N SER A 55 37.25 -0.16 26.17
CA SER A 55 36.22 -1.12 26.54
C SER A 55 35.89 -0.93 28.01
N SER A 56 34.63 -0.65 28.34
CA SER A 56 34.07 -0.89 29.68
C SER A 56 32.56 -1.14 29.58
N TYR A 57 32.20 -2.41 29.32
CA TYR A 57 30.82 -2.87 29.49
C TYR A 57 30.58 -3.18 30.98
N GLU A 58 30.09 -2.18 31.72
CA GLU A 58 29.55 -2.38 33.06
C GLU A 58 28.16 -3.04 33.00
N LYS A 59 28.07 -4.19 33.66
CA LYS A 59 26.91 -5.06 33.77
C LYS A 59 25.94 -4.50 34.82
N ARG A 60 25.05 -3.59 34.42
CA ARG A 60 23.95 -3.11 35.30
C ARG A 60 22.77 -4.09 35.28
N LYS A 61 22.67 -4.87 36.36
CA LYS A 61 21.45 -5.53 36.86
C LYS A 61 20.36 -4.47 37.03
N ARG A 62 19.21 -4.60 36.36
CA ARG A 62 17.98 -3.88 36.72
C ARG A 62 16.95 -4.87 37.22
N HIS A 63 16.57 -4.63 38.47
CA HIS A 63 15.39 -5.13 39.15
C HIS A 63 14.14 -4.81 38.33
N GLY A 64 13.14 -5.69 38.45
CA GLY A 64 11.85 -5.56 37.79
C GLY A 64 11.08 -4.30 38.18
N ASP A 65 10.17 -3.90 37.31
CA ASP A 65 8.78 -3.63 37.64
C ASP A 65 7.96 -3.53 36.34
N ASP A 66 6.74 -4.09 36.43
CA ASP A 66 5.51 -3.75 35.73
C ASP A 66 5.53 -3.56 34.21
N ASP A 67 5.08 -4.61 33.52
CA ASP A 67 4.63 -4.58 32.13
C ASP A 67 3.27 -3.84 32.02
N PRO A 68 3.22 -2.62 31.44
CA PRO A 68 2.00 -1.82 31.33
C PRO A 68 1.09 -2.27 30.16
N PHE A 69 1.41 -3.37 29.45
CA PHE A 69 0.69 -3.81 28.26
C PHE A 69 -0.18 -5.06 28.45
N LYS A 70 -0.39 -5.54 29.69
CA LYS A 70 -1.44 -6.52 30.02
C LYS A 70 -2.85 -5.91 29.95
N ARG A 71 -3.24 -5.34 28.80
CA ARG A 71 -4.66 -5.11 28.47
C ARG A 71 -5.23 -6.38 27.87
N ARG A 72 -6.02 -7.10 28.68
CA ARG A 72 -6.96 -8.13 28.22
C ARG A 72 -7.77 -7.59 27.04
N ARG A 73 -7.52 -8.10 25.84
CA ARG A 73 -8.47 -8.00 24.72
C ARG A 73 -9.22 -9.32 24.60
N SER A 74 -10.48 -9.28 25.00
CA SER A 74 -11.45 -10.34 24.74
C SER A 74 -11.66 -10.47 23.24
N PHE A 75 -11.15 -11.55 22.65
CA PHE A 75 -11.59 -12.00 21.33
C PHE A 75 -12.99 -12.61 21.47
N ARG A 76 -14.02 -11.81 21.18
CA ARG A 76 -15.35 -12.33 20.84
C ARG A 76 -15.98 -11.47 19.74
N SER A 77 -16.42 -12.17 18.69
CA SER A 77 -17.45 -11.79 17.72
C SER A 77 -17.04 -10.90 16.54
N TRP A 78 -16.46 -11.52 15.50
CA TRP A 78 -16.55 -11.02 14.11
C TRP A 78 -16.94 -12.14 13.14
N LEU A 79 -17.95 -12.93 13.51
CA LEU A 79 -18.63 -13.89 12.64
C LEU A 79 -20.12 -13.90 12.97
N SER A 80 -20.88 -12.96 12.39
CA SER A 80 -22.30 -13.16 12.10
C SER A 80 -22.78 -12.07 11.15
N SER A 81 -22.89 -12.38 9.86
CA SER A 81 -23.81 -11.76 8.90
C SER A 81 -23.67 -12.45 7.55
N PHE A 82 -24.07 -13.72 7.45
CA PHE A 82 -24.40 -14.33 6.16
C PHE A 82 -25.35 -15.52 6.36
N ARG A 83 -26.64 -15.24 6.54
CA ARG A 83 -27.72 -16.19 6.27
C ARG A 83 -28.97 -15.46 5.75
N GLN A 84 -29.16 -15.61 4.45
CA GLN A 84 -30.43 -15.88 3.75
C GLN A 84 -31.67 -15.09 4.22
N SER A 85 -31.94 -13.98 3.53
CA SER A 85 -33.31 -13.52 3.29
C SER A 85 -33.87 -14.29 2.09
N LEU A 86 -34.62 -15.34 2.38
CA LEU A 86 -35.64 -15.89 1.51
C LEU A 86 -36.95 -15.21 1.91
N PHE A 87 -37.38 -14.16 1.22
CA PHE A 87 -38.81 -13.83 1.04
C PHE A 87 -38.96 -12.90 -0.16
N GLY A 88 -39.69 -13.38 -1.15
CA GLY A 88 -39.90 -12.73 -2.42
C GLY A 88 -40.71 -11.44 -2.31
N GLY A 89 -40.25 -10.43 -3.04
CA GLY A 89 -41.02 -9.24 -3.37
C GLY A 89 -41.04 -9.05 -4.88
N ARG A 90 -42.24 -9.12 -5.49
CA ARG A 90 -42.51 -8.83 -6.90
C ARG A 90 -41.86 -7.50 -7.30
N ARG A 91 -40.94 -7.56 -8.28
CA ARG A 91 -40.31 -6.40 -8.89
C ARG A 91 -41.22 -5.89 -10.01
N ARG A 92 -41.73 -4.65 -9.87
CA ARG A 92 -42.32 -3.90 -10.98
C ARG A 92 -41.18 -3.49 -11.92
N GLU A 93 -41.26 -3.95 -13.16
CA GLU A 93 -40.52 -3.37 -14.29
C GLU A 93 -40.90 -1.89 -14.40
N ARG A 94 -39.93 -1.02 -14.14
CA ARG A 94 -39.92 0.34 -14.67
C ARG A 94 -38.81 0.35 -15.71
N ASP A 95 -39.21 0.51 -16.97
CA ASP A 95 -38.34 0.86 -18.07
C ASP A 95 -37.52 2.09 -17.67
N SER A 96 -36.26 1.82 -17.30
CA SER A 96 -35.27 2.87 -17.09
C SER A 96 -34.65 3.15 -18.45
N PRO A 97 -34.57 4.41 -18.88
CA PRO A 97 -33.96 4.74 -20.16
C PRO A 97 -32.54 4.20 -20.16
N GLN A 98 -32.20 3.42 -21.19
CA GLN A 98 -30.85 3.00 -21.49
C GLN A 98 -30.05 4.27 -21.80
N ASP A 99 -29.48 4.89 -20.75
CA ASP A 99 -28.32 5.76 -20.88
C ASP A 99 -27.17 4.86 -21.35
N THR A 100 -27.08 4.67 -22.66
CA THR A 100 -25.85 4.27 -23.32
C THR A 100 -24.86 5.39 -23.00
N CYS A 101 -24.10 5.22 -21.91
CA CYS A 101 -22.87 5.96 -21.68
C CYS A 101 -21.96 5.63 -22.86
N ASP A 102 -22.10 6.43 -23.92
CA ASP A 102 -21.14 6.59 -24.99
C ASP A 102 -19.86 7.10 -24.32
N TRP A 103 -19.06 6.16 -23.83
CA TRP A 103 -17.64 6.41 -23.68
C TRP A 103 -17.19 6.79 -25.08
N PRO A 104 -16.79 8.04 -25.32
CA PRO A 104 -16.39 8.45 -26.66
C PRO A 104 -15.35 7.45 -27.12
N ALA A 105 -15.55 6.87 -28.29
CA ALA A 105 -14.53 6.08 -28.97
C ALA A 105 -13.35 7.04 -29.23
N LEU A 106 -12.51 7.21 -28.21
CA LEU A 106 -11.37 8.09 -28.23
C LEU A 106 -10.39 7.49 -29.23
N CYS A 107 -10.48 7.93 -30.47
CA CYS A 107 -9.45 7.77 -31.50
C CYS A 107 -8.20 8.63 -31.18
N GLY A 108 -8.05 9.10 -29.94
CA GLY A 108 -6.84 9.73 -29.41
C GLY A 108 -6.05 8.71 -28.62
N GLY A 109 -4.72 8.73 -28.72
CA GLY A 109 -3.85 7.80 -28.01
C GLY A 109 -4.19 7.72 -26.51
N ARG A 110 -4.07 6.51 -25.93
CA ARG A 110 -4.30 6.29 -24.51
C ARG A 110 -3.47 7.28 -23.69
N HIS A 111 -4.14 8.11 -22.87
CA HIS A 111 -3.47 9.02 -21.95
C HIS A 111 -2.57 8.23 -21.00
N GLN A 112 -1.27 8.54 -21.02
CA GLN A 112 -0.31 7.94 -20.10
C GLN A 112 -0.23 8.81 -18.85
N VAL A 113 -0.70 8.27 -17.73
CA VAL A 113 -0.68 9.00 -16.46
C VAL A 113 0.76 9.20 -16.00
N THR A 114 1.11 10.46 -15.79
CA THR A 114 2.40 10.92 -15.30
C THR A 114 2.55 10.69 -13.80
N PRO A 115 3.77 10.55 -13.28
CA PRO A 115 4.02 10.46 -11.84
C PRO A 115 3.40 11.60 -11.01
N ALA A 116 3.38 12.82 -11.57
CA ALA A 116 2.79 13.98 -10.90
C ALA A 116 1.27 13.84 -10.72
N GLU A 117 0.56 13.29 -11.71
CA GLU A 117 -0.89 13.06 -11.64
C GLU A 117 -1.25 12.00 -10.58
N TRP A 118 -0.43 10.95 -10.45
CA TRP A 118 -0.57 9.97 -9.36
C TRP A 118 -0.38 10.61 -7.99
N ARG A 119 0.70 11.41 -7.80
CA ARG A 119 0.97 12.14 -6.56
C ARG A 119 -0.14 13.13 -6.21
N ALA A 120 -0.65 13.86 -7.21
CA ALA A 120 -1.72 14.84 -7.02
C ALA A 120 -2.97 14.19 -6.39
N TYR A 121 -3.35 12.98 -6.83
CA TYR A 121 -4.43 12.24 -6.18
C TYR A 121 -4.08 11.84 -4.76
N GLY A 122 -2.88 11.32 -4.52
CA GLY A 122 -2.43 10.94 -3.17
C GLY A 122 -2.52 12.11 -2.18
N TYR A 123 -2.00 13.28 -2.56
CA TYR A 123 -2.10 14.50 -1.73
C TYR A 123 -3.54 14.94 -1.52
N TRP A 124 -4.38 14.94 -2.57
CA TRP A 124 -5.79 15.26 -2.42
C TRP A 124 -6.53 14.26 -1.51
N ALA A 125 -6.22 12.96 -1.59
CA ALA A 125 -6.90 11.91 -0.84
C ALA A 125 -6.48 11.85 0.64
N ARG A 126 -5.24 12.25 0.95
CA ARG A 126 -4.63 12.25 2.29
C ARG A 126 -3.78 13.51 2.55
N PRO A 127 -4.37 14.72 2.56
CA PRO A 127 -3.61 15.92 2.86
C PRO A 127 -3.15 15.92 4.32
N SER A 128 -1.99 16.53 4.58
CA SER A 128 -1.48 16.78 5.94
C SER A 128 -1.79 18.23 6.32
N VAL A 129 -2.80 18.44 7.16
CA VAL A 129 -3.26 19.77 7.59
C VAL A 129 -2.85 19.97 9.05
N ASN A 130 -2.07 21.01 9.34
CA ASN A 130 -1.51 21.26 10.69
C ASN A 130 -0.75 20.05 11.27
N GLY A 131 -0.09 19.25 10.41
CA GLY A 131 0.61 18.03 10.81
C GLY A 131 -0.28 16.81 11.04
N VAL A 132 -1.59 16.91 10.80
CA VAL A 132 -2.56 15.82 10.91
C VAL A 132 -2.93 15.33 9.51
N ILE A 133 -2.72 14.04 9.26
CA ILE A 133 -3.10 13.40 8.00
C ILE A 133 -4.59 13.02 8.08
N VAL A 134 -5.39 13.56 7.15
CA VAL A 134 -6.85 13.41 7.17
C VAL A 134 -7.37 12.59 5.99
N ARG A 135 -8.56 11.98 6.13
CA ARG A 135 -9.16 11.13 5.10
C ARG A 135 -10.11 11.92 4.22
N ASN A 136 -9.62 12.43 3.08
CA ASN A 136 -10.40 13.36 2.26
C ASN A 136 -11.21 12.70 1.12
N ALA A 137 -10.70 11.62 0.51
CA ALA A 137 -11.34 11.02 -0.66
C ALA A 137 -12.68 10.32 -0.37
N THR A 138 -12.81 9.73 0.83
CA THR A 138 -13.99 8.97 1.25
C THR A 138 -15.19 9.92 1.33
N PRO A 139 -16.26 9.74 0.52
CA PRO A 139 -17.39 10.64 0.54
C PRO A 139 -18.07 10.67 1.92
N PRO A 140 -18.56 11.84 2.36
CA PRO A 140 -19.39 11.91 3.54
C PRO A 140 -20.75 11.25 3.27
N SER A 141 -21.40 10.73 4.31
CA SER A 141 -22.76 10.17 4.19
C SER A 141 -23.79 11.22 3.74
N VAL A 142 -23.56 12.48 4.10
CA VAL A 142 -24.38 13.63 3.71
C VAL A 142 -23.42 14.73 3.24
N PRO A 143 -23.52 15.20 1.98
CA PRO A 143 -22.78 16.36 1.51
C PRO A 143 -23.08 17.56 2.41
N ARG A 144 -22.04 18.29 2.82
CA ARG A 144 -22.17 19.52 3.60
C ARG A 144 -21.40 20.62 2.89
N ASP A 145 -22.13 21.65 2.48
CA ASP A 145 -21.52 22.88 2.01
C ASP A 145 -21.10 23.69 3.23
N LEU A 146 -19.79 23.83 3.45
CA LEU A 146 -19.23 24.60 4.55
C LEU A 146 -18.85 25.99 4.06
N THR A 147 -19.21 27.00 4.85
CA THR A 147 -18.69 28.35 4.67
C THR A 147 -17.20 28.41 4.98
N ARG A 148 -16.50 29.43 4.47
CA ARG A 148 -15.07 29.63 4.75
C ARG A 148 -14.74 29.64 6.25
N ARG A 149 -15.58 30.29 7.07
CA ARG A 149 -15.38 30.35 8.53
C ARG A 149 -15.50 28.97 9.19
N GLU A 150 -16.41 28.12 8.69
CA GLU A 150 -16.58 26.75 9.18
C GLU A 150 -15.40 25.87 8.76
N VAL A 151 -14.87 26.03 7.53
CA VAL A 151 -13.65 25.33 7.09
C VAL A 151 -12.45 25.69 7.99
N GLU A 152 -12.26 26.97 8.30
CA GLU A 152 -11.22 27.42 9.22
C GLU A 152 -11.41 26.85 10.64
N ALA A 153 -12.67 26.72 11.10
CA ALA A 153 -12.98 26.07 12.37
C ALA A 153 -12.63 24.57 12.34
N VAL A 154 -12.92 23.86 11.25
CA VAL A 154 -12.51 22.46 11.05
C VAL A 154 -10.99 22.34 11.16
N PHE A 155 -10.22 23.20 10.47
CA PHE A 155 -8.76 23.16 10.52
C PHE A 155 -8.20 23.36 11.93
N ARG A 156 -8.77 24.31 12.71
CA ARG A 156 -8.39 24.51 14.11
C ARG A 156 -8.74 23.31 14.98
N SER A 157 -9.86 22.64 14.70
CA SER A 157 -10.32 21.48 15.48
C SER A 157 -9.54 20.20 15.23
N LEU A 158 -8.67 20.15 14.21
CA LEU A 158 -7.82 18.97 13.93
C LEU A 158 -6.76 18.74 15.00
N THR A 159 -6.55 19.70 15.90
CA THR A 159 -5.63 19.58 17.02
C THR A 159 -6.35 20.08 18.27
N ASP A 160 -6.28 19.33 19.36
CA ASP A 160 -6.86 19.80 20.63
C ASP A 160 -5.95 20.80 21.35
N GLU A 161 -6.41 21.32 22.48
CA GLU A 161 -5.68 22.30 23.30
C GLU A 161 -4.31 21.80 23.78
N HIS A 162 -4.09 20.48 23.79
CA HIS A 162 -2.83 19.85 24.18
C HIS A 162 -1.91 19.52 23.00
N GLY A 163 -2.29 19.89 21.77
CA GLY A 163 -1.52 19.55 20.57
C GLY A 163 -1.79 18.14 20.04
N SER A 164 -2.77 17.40 20.58
CA SER A 164 -3.04 16.03 20.16
C SER A 164 -3.84 16.01 18.86
N PRO A 165 -3.50 15.14 17.90
CA PRO A 165 -4.19 15.07 16.61
C PRO A 165 -5.61 14.53 16.75
N ARG A 166 -6.56 15.16 16.06
CA ARG A 166 -8.00 14.83 16.02
C ARG A 166 -8.49 14.66 14.58
N PRO A 167 -7.99 13.66 13.83
CA PRO A 167 -8.38 13.44 12.43
C PRO A 167 -9.88 13.14 12.26
N GLU A 168 -10.56 12.69 13.31
CA GLU A 168 -12.01 12.46 13.35
C GLU A 168 -12.85 13.72 13.12
N ASN A 169 -12.30 14.91 13.37
CA ASN A 169 -12.98 16.19 13.16
C ASN A 169 -12.95 16.64 11.68
N TRP A 170 -12.23 15.93 10.82
CA TRP A 170 -12.17 16.24 9.40
C TRP A 170 -13.51 15.99 8.70
N VAL A 171 -13.94 16.94 7.87
CA VAL A 171 -15.06 16.74 6.94
C VAL A 171 -14.48 16.40 5.57
N PRO A 172 -14.76 15.21 5.00
CA PRO A 172 -14.23 14.86 3.68
C PRO A 172 -14.75 15.75 2.57
N ARG A 173 -13.91 15.95 1.55
CA ARG A 173 -14.17 16.75 0.34
C ARG A 173 -14.41 18.24 0.60
N ILE A 174 -13.88 18.78 1.68
CA ILE A 174 -13.77 20.23 1.85
C ILE A 174 -12.96 20.81 0.69
N GLU A 175 -13.48 21.88 0.10
CA GLU A 175 -12.75 22.71 -0.86
C GLU A 175 -12.15 23.91 -0.13
N HIS A 176 -10.84 24.14 -0.32
CA HIS A 176 -10.15 25.30 0.22
C HIS A 176 -8.94 25.62 -0.67
N PRO A 177 -8.60 26.90 -0.93
CA PRO A 177 -7.47 27.26 -1.78
C PRO A 177 -6.11 26.68 -1.34
N SER A 178 -5.95 26.40 -0.04
CA SER A 178 -4.75 25.78 0.54
C SER A 178 -4.70 24.25 0.43
N LEU A 179 -5.83 23.61 0.14
CA LEU A 179 -5.88 22.16 -0.03
C LEU A 179 -5.52 21.80 -1.47
N PRO A 180 -4.92 20.61 -1.70
CA PRO A 180 -4.77 20.09 -3.05
C PRO A 180 -6.15 19.99 -3.72
N PRO A 181 -6.33 20.52 -4.94
CA PRO A 181 -7.59 20.37 -5.66
C PRO A 181 -7.81 18.90 -6.04
N ARG A 182 -9.08 18.49 -6.16
CA ARG A 182 -9.41 17.15 -6.69
C ARG A 182 -8.92 17.05 -8.14
N PRO A 183 -8.04 16.10 -8.50
CA PRO A 183 -7.61 16.00 -9.88
C PRO A 183 -8.74 15.43 -10.75
N ALA A 184 -8.96 16.04 -11.92
CA ALA A 184 -10.06 15.69 -12.82
C ALA A 184 -9.92 14.29 -13.47
N LEU A 185 -8.70 13.76 -13.53
CA LEU A 185 -8.41 12.46 -14.15
C LEU A 185 -9.03 11.26 -13.41
N TRP A 186 -9.36 11.43 -12.12
CA TRP A 186 -9.72 10.33 -11.23
C TRP A 186 -11.21 10.36 -10.88
N ASP A 187 -12.02 10.06 -11.89
CA ASP A 187 -13.44 9.85 -11.69
C ASP A 187 -13.69 8.65 -10.78
N THR A 188 -14.76 8.75 -9.99
CA THR A 188 -15.19 7.61 -9.17
C THR A 188 -15.80 6.57 -10.12
N PRO A 189 -15.29 5.32 -10.14
CA PRO A 189 -15.86 4.29 -11.01
C PRO A 189 -17.34 4.08 -10.67
N ARG A 190 -18.21 4.17 -11.67
CA ARG A 190 -19.66 3.94 -11.53
C ARG A 190 -19.96 2.45 -11.68
N GLN A 191 -20.59 1.83 -10.70
CA GLN A 191 -21.05 0.44 -10.86
C GLN A 191 -22.36 0.38 -11.68
N PRO A 192 -22.55 -0.63 -12.57
CA PRO A 192 -21.58 -1.66 -12.97
C PRO A 192 -20.63 -1.13 -14.06
N VAL A 193 -19.33 -1.23 -13.84
CA VAL A 193 -18.34 -0.92 -14.90
C VAL A 193 -18.18 -2.15 -15.77
N HIS A 194 -18.14 -1.98 -17.09
CA HIS A 194 -17.62 -3.01 -17.99
C HIS A 194 -16.25 -3.47 -17.51
N HIS A 195 -16.00 -4.79 -17.53
CA HIS A 195 -14.70 -5.33 -17.14
C HIS A 195 -13.63 -4.85 -18.12
N VAL A 196 -12.77 -3.94 -17.68
CA VAL A 196 -11.64 -3.46 -18.48
C VAL A 196 -10.54 -4.52 -18.42
N PRO A 197 -10.06 -5.04 -19.57
CA PRO A 197 -9.01 -6.04 -19.56
C PRO A 197 -7.74 -5.51 -18.89
N PRO A 198 -7.00 -6.32 -18.11
CA PRO A 198 -5.78 -5.90 -17.41
C PRO A 198 -4.72 -5.28 -18.32
N ALA A 199 -4.58 -5.76 -19.57
CA ALA A 199 -3.65 -5.22 -20.56
C ALA A 199 -4.00 -3.78 -21.02
N GLU A 200 -5.22 -3.32 -20.75
CA GLU A 200 -5.68 -1.96 -21.03
C GLU A 200 -5.52 -1.02 -19.84
N LEU A 201 -5.23 -1.56 -18.65
CA LEU A 201 -5.04 -0.80 -17.43
C LEU A 201 -3.58 -0.40 -17.28
N GLN A 202 -3.33 0.87 -17.00
CA GLN A 202 -2.04 1.34 -16.53
C GLN A 202 -1.94 1.09 -15.02
N LEU A 203 -1.08 0.19 -14.58
CA LEU A 203 -0.79 -0.02 -13.16
C LEU A 203 -0.12 1.20 -12.53
N ASN A 204 -0.45 1.46 -11.27
CA ASN A 204 0.28 2.41 -10.43
C ASN A 204 1.77 2.01 -10.39
N PRO A 205 2.72 2.95 -10.52
CA PRO A 205 4.15 2.61 -10.54
C PRO A 205 4.65 1.87 -9.30
N PHE A 206 3.99 1.97 -8.14
CA PHE A 206 4.32 1.18 -6.94
C PHE A 206 3.98 -0.30 -7.07
N LEU A 207 3.02 -0.64 -7.93
CA LEU A 207 2.53 -1.99 -8.14
C LEU A 207 3.13 -2.63 -9.39
N ARG A 208 3.81 -1.87 -10.26
CA ARG A 208 4.36 -2.39 -11.51
C ARG A 208 5.58 -3.26 -11.24
N HIS A 209 5.60 -4.46 -11.79
CA HIS A 209 6.78 -5.31 -11.79
C HIS A 209 7.93 -4.72 -12.61
N ARG A 210 9.16 -4.97 -12.18
CA ARG A 210 10.39 -4.63 -12.89
C ARG A 210 11.20 -5.91 -13.09
N ALA A 211 11.38 -6.32 -14.34
CA ALA A 211 12.17 -7.51 -14.69
C ALA A 211 13.64 -7.39 -14.23
N THR A 212 14.17 -6.18 -14.13
CA THR A 212 15.53 -5.91 -13.68
C THR A 212 15.56 -4.74 -12.70
N GLY A 213 16.50 -4.79 -11.75
CA GLY A 213 16.71 -3.75 -10.76
C GLY A 213 15.89 -3.94 -9.49
N ARG A 214 15.88 -2.92 -8.63
CA ARG A 214 15.16 -2.96 -7.35
C ARG A 214 13.67 -2.69 -7.57
N PRO A 215 12.77 -3.38 -6.84
CA PRO A 215 11.34 -3.09 -6.92
C PRO A 215 11.06 -1.67 -6.40
N PRO A 216 9.93 -1.07 -6.80
CA PRO A 216 9.55 0.26 -6.35
C PRO A 216 9.27 0.34 -4.84
N ILE A 217 8.81 -0.76 -4.23
CA ILE A 217 8.59 -0.89 -2.80
C ILE A 217 9.28 -2.15 -2.29
N LEU A 218 9.83 -2.08 -1.07
CA LEU A 218 10.19 -3.26 -0.30
C LEU A 218 9.01 -3.65 0.58
N PHE A 219 8.45 -4.80 0.30
CA PHE A 219 7.28 -5.29 1.01
C PHE A 219 7.40 -6.79 1.25
N ASP A 220 7.84 -7.13 2.47
CA ASP A 220 7.83 -8.50 2.97
C ASP A 220 6.41 -8.85 3.44
N LEU A 221 5.78 -9.83 2.80
CA LEU A 221 4.41 -10.24 3.13
C LEU A 221 4.29 -10.91 4.51
N ARG A 222 5.41 -11.24 5.17
CA ARG A 222 5.39 -11.78 6.54
C ARG A 222 5.17 -10.69 7.59
N VAL A 223 5.34 -9.42 7.24
CA VAL A 223 5.25 -8.30 8.18
C VAL A 223 4.00 -7.45 7.92
N HIS A 224 3.61 -6.67 8.94
CA HIS A 224 2.46 -5.79 8.84
C HIS A 224 2.70 -4.67 7.80
N GLN A 225 1.66 -4.23 7.10
CA GLN A 225 1.70 -3.18 6.06
C GLN A 225 2.30 -1.83 6.49
N CYS A 226 2.51 -1.60 7.79
CA CYS A 226 3.19 -0.40 8.29
C CYS A 226 4.71 -0.46 8.10
N LEU A 227 5.26 -1.63 7.77
CA LEU A 227 6.68 -1.89 7.53
C LEU A 227 7.00 -2.03 6.03
N VAL A 228 6.21 -1.36 5.18
CA VAL A 228 6.51 -1.20 3.76
C VAL A 228 7.45 -0.02 3.58
N TYR A 229 8.52 -0.20 2.81
CA TYR A 229 9.50 0.85 2.53
C TYR A 229 9.52 1.20 1.04
N LEU A 230 9.86 2.44 0.73
CA LEU A 230 10.11 2.92 -0.62
C LEU A 230 11.52 2.49 -1.02
N GLY A 231 11.63 1.39 -1.76
CA GLY A 231 12.90 0.81 -2.20
C GLY A 231 13.99 0.81 -1.11
N GLU A 232 15.23 0.93 -1.55
CA GLU A 232 16.39 1.17 -0.69
C GLU A 232 17.29 2.17 -1.39
N LEU A 233 17.68 3.22 -0.67
CA LEU A 233 18.73 4.13 -1.11
C LEU A 233 20.10 3.50 -0.90
N PRO A 234 21.07 3.78 -1.78
CA PRO A 234 22.46 3.49 -1.47
C PRO A 234 22.84 4.13 -0.13
N PRO A 235 23.74 3.51 0.65
CA PRO A 235 24.20 4.08 1.90
C PRO A 235 24.90 5.42 1.65
N LEU A 236 24.79 6.36 2.60
CA LEU A 236 25.39 7.69 2.46
C LEU A 236 26.92 7.63 2.56
N ALA A 237 27.44 6.71 3.39
CA ALA A 237 28.85 6.40 3.46
C ALA A 237 29.14 4.89 3.30
N PRO A 238 30.34 4.50 2.82
CA PRO A 238 30.76 3.09 2.79
C PRO A 238 30.67 2.44 4.17
N GLY A 239 29.98 1.31 4.27
CA GLY A 239 29.80 0.56 5.52
C GLY A 239 28.55 0.94 6.32
N GLU A 240 27.79 1.95 5.90
CA GLU A 240 26.46 2.23 6.47
C GLU A 240 25.39 1.31 5.87
N GLU A 241 24.30 1.15 6.62
CA GLU A 241 23.11 0.45 6.14
C GLU A 241 22.37 1.30 5.09
N PRO A 242 21.78 0.67 4.05
CA PRO A 242 20.92 1.36 3.09
C PRO A 242 19.80 2.15 3.78
N LEU A 243 19.61 3.41 3.36
CA LEU A 243 18.52 4.23 3.91
C LEU A 243 17.17 3.71 3.41
N ARG A 244 16.29 3.38 4.35
CA ARG A 244 14.92 2.91 4.08
C ARG A 244 13.92 3.97 4.48
N ILE A 245 13.17 4.50 3.51
CA ILE A 245 12.12 5.48 3.78
C ILE A 245 10.78 4.77 3.90
N PRO A 246 10.00 5.00 4.97
CA PRO A 246 8.67 4.41 5.11
C PRO A 246 7.75 4.80 3.94
N PHE A 247 7.05 3.81 3.37
CA PHE A 247 6.05 4.01 2.32
C PHE A 247 4.80 4.73 2.83
N TYR A 248 4.43 4.42 4.08
CA TYR A 248 3.26 4.96 4.78
C TYR A 248 1.93 4.68 4.06
N SER A 249 1.51 3.41 4.09
CA SER A 249 0.32 2.86 3.41
C SER A 249 -0.99 3.60 3.70
N ASP A 250 -1.13 4.20 4.89
CA ASP A 250 -2.32 4.97 5.26
C ASP A 250 -2.31 6.44 4.77
N GLY A 251 -1.16 6.94 4.29
CA GLY A 251 -1.01 8.30 3.78
C GLY A 251 -1.12 8.42 2.26
N PRO A 252 -0.49 9.47 1.69
CA PRO A 252 -0.63 9.82 0.28
C PRO A 252 -0.26 8.68 -0.69
N ASN A 253 0.86 7.98 -0.47
CA ASN A 253 1.34 6.93 -1.38
C ASN A 253 0.38 5.75 -1.48
N GLY A 254 -0.04 5.18 -0.34
CA GLY A 254 -0.98 4.06 -0.34
C GLY A 254 -2.41 4.46 -0.71
N SER A 255 -2.73 5.76 -0.71
CA SER A 255 -4.04 6.27 -1.13
C SER A 255 -4.12 6.64 -2.61
N GLN A 256 -3.06 6.43 -3.40
CA GLN A 256 -3.13 6.53 -4.85
C GLN A 256 -4.00 5.39 -5.42
N PRO A 257 -4.72 5.58 -6.55
CA PRO A 257 -5.45 4.50 -7.20
C PRO A 257 -4.47 3.42 -7.68
N ALA A 258 -4.91 2.16 -7.72
CA ALA A 258 -4.08 1.04 -8.16
C ALA A 258 -3.91 0.98 -9.69
N THR A 259 -4.88 1.52 -10.44
CA THR A 259 -4.91 1.50 -11.91
C THR A 259 -5.45 2.81 -12.50
N HIS A 260 -5.11 3.05 -13.76
CA HIS A 260 -5.78 4.02 -14.62
C HIS A 260 -6.25 3.33 -15.92
N PRO A 261 -7.53 3.48 -16.33
CA PRO A 261 -8.61 4.11 -15.57
C PRO A 261 -8.86 3.45 -14.21
N PRO A 262 -9.47 4.18 -13.25
CA PRO A 262 -9.78 3.65 -11.93
C PRO A 262 -10.81 2.51 -12.02
N VAL A 263 -10.53 1.38 -11.38
CA VAL A 263 -11.43 0.20 -11.36
C VAL A 263 -12.02 -0.06 -9.96
N ALA A 264 -13.18 -0.71 -9.92
CA ALA A 264 -13.87 -1.08 -8.68
C ALA A 264 -13.39 -2.44 -8.11
N SER A 265 -12.63 -3.22 -8.86
CA SER A 265 -11.99 -4.44 -8.40
C SER A 265 -10.74 -4.75 -9.22
N VAL A 266 -9.76 -5.40 -8.61
CA VAL A 266 -8.56 -5.92 -9.26
C VAL A 266 -8.48 -7.41 -8.94
N ARG A 267 -8.30 -8.27 -9.96
CA ARG A 267 -8.13 -9.71 -9.77
C ARG A 267 -6.66 -10.09 -9.98
N ILE A 268 -6.09 -10.83 -9.04
CA ILE A 268 -4.77 -11.44 -9.14
C ILE A 268 -5.00 -12.95 -9.24
N THR A 269 -4.68 -13.54 -10.38
CA THR A 269 -5.10 -14.90 -10.77
C THR A 269 -3.93 -15.82 -11.05
N ALA A 270 -2.72 -15.29 -11.10
CA ALA A 270 -1.50 -16.03 -11.36
C ALA A 270 -0.39 -15.63 -10.38
N LEU A 271 0.53 -16.54 -10.12
CA LEU A 271 1.76 -16.32 -9.37
C LEU A 271 2.95 -16.62 -10.30
N ALA A 272 3.85 -15.66 -10.45
CA ALA A 272 5.02 -15.82 -11.29
C ALA A 272 5.99 -16.88 -10.72
N ASP A 273 6.69 -17.57 -11.62
CA ASP A 273 7.65 -18.63 -11.30
C ASP A 273 7.10 -19.77 -10.43
N ASP A 274 5.78 -19.93 -10.40
CA ASP A 274 5.13 -21.07 -9.77
C ASP A 274 5.11 -22.26 -10.73
N THR A 275 5.35 -23.45 -10.20
CA THR A 275 5.26 -24.70 -10.97
C THR A 275 3.82 -25.18 -11.10
N PHE A 276 2.90 -24.66 -10.29
CA PHE A 276 1.48 -24.98 -10.40
C PHE A 276 0.87 -24.30 -11.63
N PRO A 277 0.11 -25.05 -12.47
CA PRO A 277 -0.48 -24.50 -13.69
C PRO A 277 -1.58 -23.46 -13.40
N VAL A 278 -2.18 -23.52 -12.21
CA VAL A 278 -3.23 -22.62 -11.75
C VAL A 278 -2.87 -22.15 -10.34
N PHE A 279 -2.84 -20.84 -10.14
CA PHE A 279 -2.60 -20.27 -8.82
C PHE A 279 -3.78 -20.63 -7.89
N PRO A 280 -3.55 -21.38 -6.80
CA PRO A 280 -4.65 -21.94 -6.00
C PRO A 280 -5.43 -20.89 -5.20
N TRP A 281 -4.89 -19.68 -5.04
CA TRP A 281 -5.47 -18.66 -4.16
C TRP A 281 -5.69 -17.32 -4.87
N PRO A 282 -6.55 -17.28 -5.91
CA PRO A 282 -6.82 -16.04 -6.62
C PRO A 282 -7.31 -14.95 -5.65
N ILE A 283 -6.75 -13.75 -5.78
CA ILE A 283 -7.04 -12.61 -4.90
C ILE A 283 -7.97 -11.66 -5.65
N THR A 284 -9.15 -11.39 -5.09
CA THR A 284 -10.00 -10.30 -5.57
C THR A 284 -9.87 -9.12 -4.64
N VAL A 285 -9.19 -8.08 -5.10
CA VAL A 285 -9.00 -6.84 -4.37
C VAL A 285 -10.23 -5.95 -4.57
N MET A 286 -10.89 -5.62 -3.47
CA MET A 286 -12.01 -4.69 -3.43
C MET A 286 -11.58 -3.40 -2.71
N PRO A 287 -12.12 -2.23 -3.10
CA PRO A 287 -11.86 -1.01 -2.38
C PRO A 287 -12.44 -1.10 -0.96
N HIS A 288 -11.73 -0.55 0.02
CA HIS A 288 -12.23 -0.44 1.39
C HIS A 288 -13.50 0.43 1.54
N HIS A 289 -13.89 1.18 0.49
CA HIS A 289 -15.15 1.91 0.42
C HIS A 289 -15.74 1.86 -1.00
N PRO A 290 -17.04 1.56 -1.20
CA PRO A 290 -17.63 1.32 -2.52
C PRO A 290 -17.59 2.54 -3.47
N ALA A 291 -17.55 3.74 -2.92
CA ALA A 291 -17.43 4.99 -3.69
C ALA A 291 -15.97 5.43 -3.94
N LEU A 292 -15.01 4.52 -3.81
CA LEU A 292 -13.61 4.73 -4.15
C LEU A 292 -13.16 3.66 -5.14
N PRO A 293 -12.16 3.95 -5.98
CA PRO A 293 -11.48 2.91 -6.74
C PRO A 293 -10.62 2.04 -5.81
N VAL A 294 -10.17 0.89 -6.32
CA VAL A 294 -9.12 0.11 -5.67
C VAL A 294 -7.88 0.99 -5.52
N LEU A 295 -7.38 1.12 -4.30
CA LEU A 295 -6.16 1.88 -3.99
C LEU A 295 -4.95 0.95 -3.87
N VAL A 296 -3.75 1.54 -3.94
CA VAL A 296 -2.49 0.80 -3.75
C VAL A 296 -2.50 0.03 -2.42
N ARG A 297 -2.91 0.67 -1.31
CA ARG A 297 -3.00 -0.01 -0.01
C ARG A 297 -4.00 -1.17 0.00
N ASP A 298 -5.05 -1.11 -0.81
CA ASP A 298 -6.06 -2.17 -0.82
C ASP A 298 -5.45 -3.43 -1.43
N VAL A 299 -4.61 -3.28 -2.47
CA VAL A 299 -3.83 -4.37 -3.07
C VAL A 299 -2.85 -4.97 -2.05
N LEU A 300 -2.06 -4.13 -1.36
CA LEU A 300 -1.08 -4.62 -0.39
C LEU A 300 -1.76 -5.39 0.76
N ASN A 301 -2.89 -4.87 1.28
CA ASN A 301 -3.66 -5.53 2.33
C ASN A 301 -4.29 -6.84 1.87
N ALA A 302 -4.81 -6.88 0.63
CA ALA A 302 -5.38 -8.11 0.09
C ALA A 302 -4.32 -9.20 -0.07
N CYS A 303 -3.09 -8.85 -0.49
CA CYS A 303 -1.97 -9.79 -0.53
C CYS A 303 -1.63 -10.31 0.88
N ILE A 304 -1.47 -9.43 1.89
CA ILE A 304 -1.21 -9.87 3.28
C ILE A 304 -2.33 -10.80 3.75
N ALA A 305 -3.59 -10.36 3.64
CA ALA A 305 -4.73 -11.14 4.13
C ALA A 305 -4.77 -12.52 3.48
N ASN A 306 -4.56 -12.61 2.17
CA ASN A 306 -4.57 -13.88 1.46
C ASN A 306 -3.44 -14.82 1.91
N PHE A 307 -2.22 -14.32 2.07
CA PHE A 307 -1.07 -15.15 2.45
C PHE A 307 -0.97 -15.41 3.98
N GLU A 308 -1.65 -14.62 4.80
CA GLU A 308 -1.79 -14.89 6.24
C GLU A 308 -2.78 -16.03 6.55
N GLU A 309 -3.65 -16.40 5.62
CA GLU A 309 -4.57 -17.51 5.81
C GLU A 309 -3.84 -18.84 6.02
N ARG A 310 -4.42 -19.68 6.89
CA ARG A 310 -3.92 -21.03 7.14
C ARG A 310 -4.18 -21.91 5.94
N MET A 311 -3.22 -22.77 5.62
CA MET A 311 -3.44 -23.80 4.62
C MET A 311 -4.37 -24.87 5.18
N THR A 312 -5.34 -25.31 4.39
CA THR A 312 -6.18 -26.47 4.74
C THR A 312 -5.40 -27.76 4.55
N ARG A 313 -5.88 -28.86 5.13
CA ARG A 313 -5.26 -30.18 4.94
C ARG A 313 -5.27 -30.58 3.48
N GLU A 314 -6.37 -30.30 2.78
CA GLU A 314 -6.56 -30.61 1.37
C GLU A 314 -5.58 -29.82 0.49
N GLU A 315 -5.36 -28.53 0.80
CA GLU A 315 -4.35 -27.71 0.10
C GLU A 315 -2.94 -28.29 0.29
N VAL A 316 -2.59 -28.76 1.49
CA VAL A 316 -1.30 -29.40 1.78
C VAL A 316 -1.16 -30.75 1.08
N ASP A 317 -2.22 -31.56 1.07
CA ASP A 317 -2.26 -32.85 0.40
C ASP A 317 -2.24 -32.70 -1.13
N ALA A 318 -2.72 -31.58 -1.67
CA ALA A 318 -2.63 -31.25 -3.10
C ALA A 318 -1.23 -30.79 -3.53
N LEU A 319 -0.34 -30.44 -2.60
CA LEU A 319 1.04 -30.06 -2.93
C LEU A 319 1.80 -31.24 -3.53
N ALA A 320 2.58 -30.96 -4.57
CA ALA A 320 3.55 -31.89 -5.13
C ALA A 320 4.52 -32.41 -4.04
N LEU A 321 4.94 -33.67 -4.15
CA LEU A 321 5.73 -34.35 -3.11
C LEU A 321 7.05 -33.64 -2.79
N ASP A 322 7.66 -33.00 -3.77
CA ASP A 322 8.88 -32.20 -3.67
C ASP A 322 8.64 -30.79 -3.12
N ARG A 323 7.44 -30.23 -3.29
CA ARG A 323 7.05 -28.92 -2.75
C ARG A 323 6.81 -28.97 -1.25
N ARG A 324 6.19 -30.04 -0.72
CA ARG A 324 5.85 -30.17 0.71
C ARG A 324 7.05 -29.91 1.64
N PRO A 325 8.24 -30.55 1.46
CA PRO A 325 9.40 -30.28 2.31
C PRO A 325 9.85 -28.81 2.30
N GLN A 326 9.70 -28.11 1.18
CA GLN A 326 10.06 -26.68 1.06
C GLN A 326 9.11 -25.83 1.91
N VAL A 327 7.80 -26.08 1.81
CA VAL A 327 6.77 -25.38 2.59
C VAL A 327 6.96 -25.64 4.09
N PHE A 328 7.19 -26.89 4.50
CA PHE A 328 7.48 -27.20 5.92
C PHE A 328 8.77 -26.56 6.41
N ARG A 329 9.81 -26.47 5.57
CA ARG A 329 11.05 -25.77 5.94
C ARG A 329 10.79 -24.28 6.17
N ALA A 330 10.01 -23.63 5.30
CA ALA A 330 9.64 -22.23 5.43
C ALA A 330 8.82 -21.98 6.69
N TYR A 331 7.84 -22.85 6.97
CA TYR A 331 7.08 -22.84 8.22
C TYR A 331 7.97 -22.89 9.45
N TRP A 332 8.87 -23.88 9.54
CA TRP A 332 9.76 -24.00 10.70
C TRP A 332 10.76 -22.86 10.79
N ALA A 333 11.16 -22.27 9.67
CA ALA A 333 11.97 -21.06 9.68
C ALA A 333 11.18 -19.88 10.26
N ARG A 334 9.91 -19.72 9.86
CA ARG A 334 9.01 -18.67 10.35
C ARG A 334 8.67 -18.82 11.83
N VAL A 335 8.31 -20.02 12.29
CA VAL A 335 7.99 -20.31 13.70
C VAL A 335 9.19 -20.05 14.62
N ARG A 336 10.41 -20.37 14.16
CA ARG A 336 11.65 -20.14 14.93
C ARG A 336 12.14 -18.69 14.85
N SER A 337 11.68 -17.92 13.89
CA SER A 337 12.07 -16.52 13.72
C SER A 337 11.07 -15.62 14.42
N MET A 338 11.56 -14.63 15.15
CA MET A 338 10.69 -13.58 15.67
C MET A 338 10.28 -12.67 14.52
N VAL A 339 9.01 -12.75 14.11
CA VAL A 339 8.47 -11.90 13.04
C VAL A 339 7.65 -10.79 13.69
N ALA A 340 8.05 -9.53 13.45
CA ALA A 340 7.40 -8.34 14.03
C ALA A 340 7.25 -8.40 15.57
N GLY A 341 8.28 -8.90 16.26
CA GLY A 341 8.28 -8.97 17.73
C GLY A 341 7.37 -10.06 18.32
N ARG A 342 6.82 -10.95 17.49
CA ARG A 342 5.97 -12.06 17.93
C ARG A 342 6.60 -13.39 17.55
N ILE A 343 6.70 -14.28 18.53
CA ILE A 343 6.95 -15.71 18.27
C ILE A 343 5.56 -16.32 18.05
N PRO A 344 5.30 -16.95 16.89
CA PRO A 344 4.03 -17.61 16.67
C PRO A 344 3.79 -18.66 17.75
N GLY A 345 2.61 -18.64 18.39
CA GLY A 345 2.24 -19.65 19.38
C GLY A 345 1.99 -21.01 18.73
N ASP A 346 1.84 -22.06 19.54
CA ASP A 346 1.64 -23.44 19.09
C ASP A 346 0.45 -23.61 18.11
N ASP A 347 -0.53 -22.72 18.19
CA ASP A 347 -1.72 -22.74 17.35
C ASP A 347 -1.52 -22.16 15.94
N ASP A 348 -0.38 -21.56 15.61
CA ASP A 348 -0.22 -20.73 14.41
C ASP A 348 -0.45 -21.50 13.10
N GLY A 349 0.09 -22.72 13.02
CA GLY A 349 -0.09 -23.64 11.90
C GLY A 349 0.56 -23.19 10.59
N LEU A 350 0.44 -24.04 9.57
CA LEU A 350 0.94 -23.77 8.22
C LEU A 350 0.10 -22.68 7.57
N ARG A 351 0.74 -21.66 7.00
CA ARG A 351 0.07 -20.54 6.31
C ARG A 351 0.43 -20.52 4.84
N ARG A 352 -0.41 -19.90 4.01
CA ARG A 352 -0.16 -19.75 2.58
C ARG A 352 1.14 -19.00 2.29
N ILE A 353 1.60 -18.12 3.17
CA ILE A 353 2.92 -17.47 3.04
C ILE A 353 4.08 -18.47 3.05
N ASP A 354 3.96 -19.59 3.78
CA ASP A 354 4.98 -20.64 3.83
C ASP A 354 5.14 -21.34 2.48
N TYR A 355 4.10 -21.32 1.65
CA TYR A 355 4.15 -21.82 0.28
C TYR A 355 5.21 -21.08 -0.56
N LEU A 356 5.42 -19.79 -0.30
CA LEU A 356 6.36 -18.96 -1.07
C LEU A 356 7.84 -19.25 -0.75
N GLY A 357 8.12 -20.00 0.31
CA GLY A 357 9.50 -20.33 0.70
C GLY A 357 10.29 -19.10 1.13
N ASP A 358 11.38 -18.82 0.41
CA ASP A 358 12.22 -17.63 0.59
C ASP A 358 11.75 -16.41 -0.24
N ARG A 359 10.79 -16.61 -1.16
CA ARG A 359 10.28 -15.57 -2.06
C ARG A 359 9.11 -14.80 -1.45
N VAL A 360 9.36 -14.12 -0.34
CA VAL A 360 8.30 -13.45 0.44
C VAL A 360 8.17 -11.96 0.18
N PHE A 361 9.04 -11.39 -0.66
CA PHE A 361 9.00 -9.98 -1.02
C PHE A 361 8.16 -9.75 -2.27
N PHE A 362 7.17 -8.87 -2.17
CA PHE A 362 6.41 -8.40 -3.32
C PHE A 362 7.32 -7.66 -4.31
N ARG A 363 7.29 -8.08 -5.58
CA ARG A 363 8.09 -7.48 -6.67
C ARG A 363 7.23 -6.75 -7.71
N GLY A 364 5.91 -6.87 -7.64
CA GLY A 364 4.97 -6.15 -8.49
C GLY A 364 3.90 -7.05 -9.11
N LEU A 365 3.16 -6.47 -10.05
CA LEU A 365 2.11 -7.08 -10.84
C LEU A 365 2.36 -6.84 -12.32
N GLU A 366 1.92 -7.78 -13.15
CA GLU A 366 1.78 -7.63 -14.61
C GLU A 366 0.44 -8.21 -15.07
N PRO A 367 -0.11 -7.81 -16.23
CA PRO A 367 -1.25 -8.50 -16.82
C PRO A 367 -0.97 -10.00 -16.97
N ALA A 368 -1.90 -10.84 -16.55
CA ALA A 368 -1.76 -12.28 -16.70
C ALA A 368 -1.82 -12.66 -18.20
N PRO A 369 -1.06 -13.69 -18.66
CA PRO A 369 -1.00 -14.08 -20.07
C PRO A 369 -2.33 -14.59 -20.64
N ASP A 370 -3.21 -15.10 -19.77
CA ASP A 370 -4.57 -15.53 -20.11
C ASP A 370 -5.54 -14.36 -20.29
N GLY A 371 -5.13 -13.15 -19.93
CA GLY A 371 -5.95 -11.94 -19.94
C GLY A 371 -6.94 -11.84 -18.77
N ASP A 372 -7.03 -12.84 -17.89
CA ASP A 372 -7.97 -12.86 -16.76
C ASP A 372 -7.29 -12.37 -15.47
N GLY A 373 -7.03 -11.08 -15.37
CA GLY A 373 -6.46 -10.46 -14.17
C GLY A 373 -4.95 -10.19 -14.25
N PHE A 374 -4.31 -10.16 -13.09
CA PHE A 374 -2.89 -9.86 -12.93
C PHE A 374 -2.12 -11.07 -12.39
N MET A 375 -0.87 -11.19 -12.81
CA MET A 375 0.13 -12.09 -12.24
C MET A 375 0.91 -11.37 -11.15
N LEU A 376 1.04 -12.01 -10.00
CA LEU A 376 1.83 -11.55 -8.87
C LEU A 376 3.28 -12.00 -8.98
N PHE A 377 4.22 -11.06 -8.85
CA PHE A 377 5.65 -11.36 -8.80
C PHE A 377 6.16 -11.30 -7.37
N MET A 378 6.87 -12.34 -6.97
CA MET A 378 7.47 -12.49 -5.65
C MET A 378 8.96 -12.78 -5.77
N GLY A 379 9.77 -12.37 -4.80
CA GLY A 379 11.20 -12.58 -4.82
C GLY A 379 11.82 -12.72 -3.44
N ALA A 380 13.09 -13.10 -3.42
CA ALA A 380 13.95 -13.04 -2.24
C ALA A 380 14.07 -11.58 -1.74
N PRO A 381 14.61 -11.32 -0.52
CA PRO A 381 14.89 -9.96 -0.04
C PRO A 381 15.63 -9.08 -1.07
#